data_AF-A0A132CJ88-F1
#
_entry.id   AF-A0A132CJ88-F1
#
_cell.length_a   1.000
_cell.length_b   1.000
_cell.length_c   1.000
_cell.angle_alpha   90.00
_cell.angle_beta   90.00
_cell.angle_gamma   90.00
#
_symmetry.space_group_name_H-M   'P 1'
#
loop_
_entity.id
_entity.type
_entity.pdbx_description
1 polymer ?
#
loop_
_entity_poly.entity_id
_entity_poly.type
_entity_poly.pdbx_seq_one_letter_code
_entity_poly.pdbx_strand_id
1 'polypeptide(L)'
;MPTLEVYLPAGHPDARKAELIDRLTAATVAAIGAPVESVRILLNALPAAHIGLGGRSAADGAPPALPVIVAILIAGRTDEQKRALIAALSDASAAVLDAPLQAIRVIVKDIPTTDFGIGGNTARALGR
;
A
#
# COMPACT_ATOMS: atom_id res chain seq x y z
N MET A 1 -6.74 -8.00 8.43
CA MET A 1 -5.71 -7.16 9.06
C MET A 1 -4.71 -6.74 7.99
N PRO A 2 -5.03 -5.70 7.21
CA PRO A 2 -4.17 -5.25 6.12
C PRO A 2 -2.99 -4.43 6.64
N THR A 3 -1.79 -4.69 6.11
CA THR A 3 -0.62 -3.82 6.31
C THR A 3 -0.14 -3.35 4.95
N LEU A 4 -0.14 -2.04 4.72
CA LEU A 4 0.31 -1.42 3.49
C LEU A 4 1.68 -0.78 3.71
N GLU A 5 2.70 -1.29 3.02
CA GLU A 5 3.95 -0.55 2.85
C GLU A 5 3.85 0.30 1.61
N VAL A 6 4.00 1.62 1.74
CA VAL A 6 3.86 2.57 0.65
C VAL A 6 5.21 3.24 0.42
N TYR A 7 5.86 2.90 -0.68
CA TYR A 7 7.09 3.56 -1.13
C TYR A 7 6.72 4.75 -1.99
N LEU A 8 7.16 5.95 -1.61
CA LEU A 8 6.81 7.22 -2.26
C LEU A 8 8.01 8.17 -2.33
N PRO A 9 8.01 9.16 -3.24
CA PRO A 9 9.05 10.19 -3.25
C PRO A 9 9.11 10.96 -1.94
N ALA A 10 10.31 11.31 -1.48
CA ALA A 10 10.50 12.22 -0.37
C ALA A 10 10.05 13.65 -0.71
N GLY A 11 9.78 14.45 0.31
CA GLY A 11 9.45 15.88 0.16
C GLY A 11 7.95 16.22 0.20
N HIS A 12 7.05 15.23 0.27
CA HIS A 12 5.63 15.51 0.50
C HIS A 12 5.39 16.11 1.90
N PRO A 13 4.54 17.15 2.02
CA PRO A 13 4.23 17.78 3.31
C PRO A 13 3.43 16.82 4.20
N ASP A 14 3.53 17.03 5.53
CA ASP A 14 2.86 16.17 6.52
C ASP A 14 1.34 16.10 6.33
N ALA A 15 0.69 17.21 5.97
CA ALA A 15 -0.74 17.22 5.67
C ALA A 15 -1.11 16.27 4.52
N ARG A 16 -0.31 16.24 3.44
CA ARG A 16 -0.55 15.34 2.30
C ARG A 16 -0.27 13.88 2.67
N LYS A 17 0.74 13.63 3.51
CA LYS A 17 0.99 12.27 4.05
C LYS A 17 -0.16 11.80 4.94
N ALA A 18 -0.72 12.69 5.77
CA ALA A 18 -1.88 12.38 6.62
C ALA A 18 -3.13 12.08 5.78
N GLU A 19 -3.39 12.87 4.74
CA GLU A 19 -4.45 12.62 3.78
C GLU A 19 -4.26 11.27 3.06
N LEU A 20 -3.04 10.95 2.63
CA LEU A 20 -2.76 9.66 1.99
C LEU A 20 -3.08 8.49 2.92
N ILE A 21 -2.69 8.58 4.19
CA ILE A 21 -3.00 7.54 5.19
C ILE A 21 -4.51 7.37 5.36
N ASP A 22 -5.25 8.47 5.48
CA ASP A 22 -6.71 8.43 5.60
C ASP A 22 -7.37 7.78 4.37
N ARG A 23 -7.00 8.25 3.17
CA ARG A 23 -7.60 7.80 1.90
C ARG A 23 -7.30 6.35 1.59
N LEU A 24 -6.08 5.88 1.83
CA LEU A 24 -5.74 4.46 1.65
C LEU A 24 -6.41 3.57 2.70
N THR A 25 -6.62 4.07 3.91
CA THR A 25 -7.36 3.35 4.95
C THR A 25 -8.82 3.16 4.51
N ALA A 26 -9.49 4.25 4.12
CA ALA A 26 -10.87 4.21 3.65
C ALA A 26 -11.03 3.31 2.41
N ALA A 27 -10.13 3.43 1.42
CA ALA A 27 -10.12 2.59 0.22
C ALA A 27 -9.99 1.09 0.57
N THR A 28 -9.13 0.76 1.53
CA THR A 28 -8.95 -0.63 1.98
C THR A 28 -10.23 -1.17 2.65
N VAL A 29 -10.83 -0.40 3.56
CA VAL A 29 -12.08 -0.79 4.24
C VAL A 29 -13.19 -1.01 3.20
N ALA A 30 -13.37 -0.08 2.27
CA ALA A 30 -14.40 -0.17 1.23
C ALA A 30 -14.19 -1.37 0.29
N ALA A 31 -12.94 -1.64 -0.11
CA ALA A 31 -12.65 -2.68 -1.09
C ALA A 31 -12.75 -4.11 -0.53
N ILE A 32 -12.31 -4.33 0.72
CA ILE A 32 -12.16 -5.68 1.28
C ILE A 32 -12.86 -5.91 2.61
N GLY A 33 -13.62 -4.92 3.11
CA GLY A 33 -14.40 -5.03 4.34
C GLY A 33 -13.54 -5.28 5.59
N ALA A 34 -12.28 -4.87 5.59
CA ALA A 34 -11.43 -4.97 6.76
C ALA A 34 -11.92 -3.99 7.85
N PRO A 35 -11.93 -4.37 9.14
CA PRO A 35 -12.16 -3.41 10.22
C PRO A 35 -11.12 -2.29 10.18
N VAL A 36 -11.55 -1.05 10.31
CA VAL A 36 -10.72 0.15 10.13
C VAL A 36 -9.52 0.15 11.09
N GLU A 37 -9.73 -0.27 12.33
CA GLU A 37 -8.71 -0.38 13.37
C GLU A 37 -7.64 -1.44 13.07
N SER A 38 -7.88 -2.31 12.09
CA SER A 38 -6.94 -3.35 11.67
C SER A 38 -6.07 -2.96 10.47
N VAL A 39 -6.32 -1.79 9.86
CA VAL A 39 -5.56 -1.30 8.70
C VAL A 39 -4.34 -0.54 9.19
N ARG A 40 -3.17 -0.92 8.68
CA ARG A 40 -1.89 -0.26 8.97
C ARG A 40 -1.27 0.27 7.69
N ILE A 41 -0.69 1.46 7.78
CA ILE A 41 0.00 2.10 6.64
C ILE A 41 1.37 2.57 7.12
N LEU A 42 2.40 2.19 6.39
CA LEU A 42 3.78 2.61 6.61
C LEU A 42 4.24 3.39 5.38
N LEU A 43 4.56 4.67 5.55
CA LEU A 43 5.07 5.51 4.48
C LEU A 43 6.60 5.48 4.47
N ASN A 44 7.17 4.95 3.39
CA ASN A 44 8.61 4.88 3.15
C ASN A 44 9.01 5.93 2.10
N ALA A 45 9.30 7.14 2.57
CA ALA A 45 9.71 8.26 1.72
C ALA A 45 11.17 8.09 1.26
N LEU A 46 11.38 7.99 -0.05
CA LEU A 46 12.69 7.73 -0.65
C LEU A 46 13.27 8.99 -1.32
N PRO A 47 14.58 9.29 -1.13
CA PRO A 47 15.22 10.36 -1.89
C PRO A 47 15.33 9.97 -3.37
N ALA A 48 15.36 10.96 -4.27
CA ALA A 48 15.32 10.76 -5.71
C ALA A 48 16.44 9.83 -6.25
N ALA A 49 17.61 9.83 -5.62
CA ALA A 49 18.73 8.96 -5.98
C ALA A 49 18.46 7.46 -5.72
N HIS A 50 17.49 7.12 -4.85
CA HIS A 50 17.15 5.73 -4.48
C HIS A 50 15.94 5.20 -5.26
N ILE A 51 15.38 5.99 -6.17
CA ILE A 51 14.21 5.63 -6.96
C ILE A 51 14.69 5.38 -8.39
N GLY A 52 14.70 4.11 -8.81
CA GLY A 52 15.21 3.71 -10.13
C GLY A 52 14.12 3.18 -11.07
N LEU A 53 14.22 3.53 -12.35
CA LEU A 53 13.43 2.91 -13.42
C LEU A 53 14.29 2.76 -14.67
N GLY A 54 14.34 1.55 -15.23
CA GLY A 54 15.12 1.28 -16.44
C GLY A 54 16.62 1.56 -16.26
N GLY A 55 17.16 1.29 -15.07
CA GLY A 55 18.59 1.48 -14.77
C GLY A 55 19.03 2.92 -14.48
N ARG A 56 18.12 3.90 -14.50
CA ARG A 56 18.41 5.29 -14.14
C ARG A 56 17.66 5.70 -12.88
N SER A 57 18.25 6.60 -12.10
CA SER A 57 17.59 7.15 -10.90
C SER A 57 16.69 8.34 -11.25
N ALA A 58 15.71 8.67 -10.41
CA ALA A 58 14.89 9.87 -10.58
C ALA A 58 15.74 11.15 -10.48
N ALA A 59 16.83 11.13 -9.71
CA ALA A 59 17.82 12.22 -9.69
C ALA A 59 18.57 12.37 -11.03
N ASP A 60 18.58 11.33 -11.87
CA ASP A 60 19.16 11.27 -13.21
C ASP A 60 18.06 11.24 -14.30
N GLY A 61 16.92 11.90 -14.03
CA GLY A 61 15.85 12.08 -15.01
C GLY A 61 15.10 10.81 -15.42
N ALA A 62 15.11 9.76 -14.59
CA ALA A 62 14.24 8.62 -14.82
C ALA A 62 12.74 9.02 -14.76
N PRO A 63 11.86 8.35 -15.53
CA PRO A 63 10.43 8.61 -15.47
C PRO A 63 9.86 8.28 -14.08
N PRO A 64 8.66 8.80 -13.73
CA PRO A 64 7.99 8.47 -12.47
C PRO A 64 7.82 6.95 -12.29
N ALA A 65 8.23 6.45 -11.13
CA ALA A 65 8.26 5.01 -10.82
C ALA A 65 7.51 4.64 -9.53
N LEU A 66 6.99 5.64 -8.81
CA LEU A 66 6.31 5.53 -7.52
C LEU A 66 4.94 6.25 -7.59
N PRO A 67 3.99 5.91 -6.70
CA PRO A 67 4.10 4.97 -5.58
C PRO A 67 4.07 3.48 -5.94
N VAL A 68 4.77 2.69 -5.13
CA VAL A 68 4.64 1.23 -5.07
C VAL A 68 4.05 0.87 -3.71
N ILE A 69 2.95 0.11 -3.72
CA ILE A 69 2.26 -0.32 -2.51
C ILE A 69 2.39 -1.84 -2.39
N VAL A 70 2.88 -2.32 -1.25
CA VAL A 70 2.82 -3.74 -0.89
C VAL A 70 1.70 -3.92 0.12
N ALA A 71 0.61 -4.55 -0.32
CA ALA A 71 -0.54 -4.90 0.51
C ALA A 71 -0.37 -6.30 1.07
N ILE A 72 0.03 -6.38 2.34
CA ILE A 72 0.20 -7.63 3.08
C ILE A 72 -1.12 -7.96 3.78
N LEU A 73 -1.73 -9.09 3.40
CA LEU A 73 -3.04 -9.52 3.87
C LEU A 73 -2.94 -10.90 4.51
N ILE A 74 -3.79 -11.20 5.50
CA ILE A 74 -4.07 -12.60 5.84
C ILE A 74 -4.77 -13.23 4.62
N ALA A 75 -4.32 -14.42 4.22
CA ALA A 75 -4.87 -15.16 3.10
C ALA A 75 -6.39 -15.41 3.25
N GLY A 76 -7.10 -15.49 2.14
CA GLY A 76 -8.54 -15.76 2.10
C GLY A 76 -9.40 -14.63 1.54
N ARG A 77 -8.80 -13.57 0.98
CA ARG A 77 -9.53 -12.60 0.14
C ARG A 77 -9.75 -13.15 -1.26
N THR A 78 -10.93 -12.90 -1.81
CA THR A 78 -11.29 -13.33 -3.16
C THR A 78 -10.54 -12.51 -4.20
N ASP A 79 -10.44 -13.02 -5.43
CA ASP A 79 -9.81 -12.28 -6.52
C ASP A 79 -10.55 -10.98 -6.83
N GLU A 80 -11.86 -10.96 -6.69
CA GLU A 80 -12.68 -9.76 -6.85
C GLU A 80 -12.35 -8.70 -5.78
N GLN A 81 -12.19 -9.12 -4.52
CA GLN A 81 -11.75 -8.23 -3.44
C GLN A 81 -10.33 -7.68 -3.71
N LYS A 82 -9.41 -8.52 -4.19
CA LYS A 82 -8.05 -8.07 -4.54
C LYS A 82 -8.06 -7.11 -5.72
N ARG A 83 -8.88 -7.37 -6.74
CA ARG A 83 -9.06 -6.48 -7.90
C ARG A 83 -9.61 -5.12 -7.47
N ALA A 84 -10.64 -5.11 -6.63
CA ALA A 84 -11.21 -3.88 -6.08
C ALA A 84 -10.18 -3.11 -5.23
N LEU A 85 -9.39 -3.81 -4.41
CA LEU A 85 -8.34 -3.22 -3.59
C LEU A 85 -7.27 -2.56 -4.45
N ILE A 86 -6.77 -3.26 -5.47
CA ILE A 86 -5.75 -2.75 -6.40
C ILE A 86 -6.22 -1.47 -7.07
N ALA A 87 -7.45 -1.45 -7.60
CA ALA A 87 -8.03 -0.27 -8.24
C ALA A 87 -8.15 0.89 -7.24
N ALA A 88 -8.79 0.66 -6.09
CA ALA A 88 -9.07 1.72 -5.12
C ALA A 88 -7.79 2.34 -4.52
N LEU A 89 -6.78 1.52 -4.21
CA LEU A 89 -5.50 2.03 -3.69
C LEU A 89 -4.73 2.83 -4.76
N SER A 90 -4.83 2.42 -6.03
CA SER A 90 -4.20 3.13 -7.14
C SER A 90 -4.83 4.49 -7.36
N ASP A 91 -6.16 4.55 -7.43
CA ASP A 91 -6.91 5.79 -7.65
C ASP A 91 -6.71 6.78 -6.48
N ALA A 92 -6.78 6.30 -5.24
CA ALA A 92 -6.55 7.12 -4.05
C ALA A 92 -5.13 7.72 -4.04
N SER A 93 -4.13 6.91 -4.39
CA SER A 93 -2.74 7.36 -4.44
C SER A 93 -2.49 8.35 -5.56
N ALA A 94 -3.05 8.12 -6.76
CA ALA A 94 -2.94 9.03 -7.89
C ALA A 94 -3.51 10.40 -7.52
N ALA A 95 -4.70 10.42 -6.93
CA ALA A 95 -5.39 11.65 -6.55
C ALA A 95 -4.64 12.44 -5.46
N VAL A 96 -4.18 11.79 -4.39
CA VAL A 96 -3.53 12.49 -3.26
C VAL A 96 -2.10 12.94 -3.61
N LEU A 97 -1.35 12.09 -4.32
CA LEU A 97 0.05 12.36 -4.63
C LEU A 97 0.24 13.14 -5.94
N ASP A 98 -0.82 13.36 -6.71
CA ASP A 98 -0.75 13.89 -8.08
C ASP A 98 0.21 13.06 -8.95
N ALA A 99 0.13 11.73 -8.78
CA ALA A 99 0.97 10.77 -9.47
C ALA A 99 0.22 10.20 -10.69
N PRO A 100 0.89 9.98 -11.84
CA PRO A 100 0.26 9.34 -12.98
C PRO A 100 -0.20 7.94 -12.62
N LEU A 101 -1.48 7.61 -12.87
CA LEU A 101 -2.07 6.32 -12.48
C LEU A 101 -1.27 5.11 -13.00
N GLN A 102 -0.77 5.19 -14.24
CA GLN A 102 0.04 4.16 -14.88
C GLN A 102 1.42 3.93 -14.24
N ALA A 103 1.90 4.88 -13.42
CA ALA A 103 3.13 4.73 -12.65
C ALA A 103 2.91 3.93 -11.35
N ILE A 104 1.66 3.79 -10.91
CA ILE A 104 1.31 3.17 -9.63
C ILE A 104 1.34 1.66 -9.74
N ARG A 105 1.93 1.01 -8.74
CA ARG A 105 1.94 -0.45 -8.61
C ARG A 105 1.37 -0.85 -7.26
N VAL A 106 0.52 -1.86 -7.25
CA VAL A 106 0.02 -2.51 -6.04
C VAL A 106 0.39 -3.99 -6.12
N ILE A 107 1.08 -4.50 -5.11
CA ILE A 107 1.50 -5.88 -4.98
C ILE A 107 0.78 -6.47 -3.77
N VAL A 108 -0.04 -7.50 -3.99
CA VAL A 108 -0.73 -8.20 -2.89
C VAL A 108 0.10 -9.39 -2.45
N LYS A 109 0.33 -9.51 -1.13
CA LYS A 109 0.96 -10.67 -0.49
C LYS A 109 -0.05 -11.32 0.45
N ASP A 110 -0.47 -12.54 0.14
CA ASP A 110 -1.31 -13.34 1.02
C ASP A 110 -0.43 -14.14 1.99
N ILE A 111 -0.59 -13.88 3.28
CA ILE A 111 0.12 -14.57 4.36
C ILE A 111 -0.80 -15.65 4.92
N PRO A 112 -0.40 -16.93 4.92
CA PRO A 112 -1.15 -17.99 5.57
C PRO A 112 -1.50 -17.65 7.02
N THR A 113 -2.65 -18.11 7.52
CA THR A 113 -3.09 -17.84 8.90
C THR A 113 -2.14 -18.44 9.95
N THR A 114 -1.26 -19.35 9.55
CA THR A 114 -0.19 -19.95 10.36
C THR A 114 1.01 -19.03 10.55
N ASP A 115 1.20 -18.08 9.64
CA ASP A 115 2.43 -17.29 9.50
C ASP A 115 2.18 -15.81 9.81
N PHE A 116 0.93 -15.45 10.11
CA PHE A 116 0.53 -14.11 10.51
C PHE A 116 0.38 -14.02 12.04
N GLY A 117 1.24 -13.24 12.69
CA GLY A 117 1.23 -13.05 14.14
C GLY A 117 0.41 -11.84 14.61
N ILE A 118 -0.39 -12.03 15.66
CA ILE A 118 -1.19 -11.00 16.32
C ILE A 118 -1.00 -11.16 17.84
N GLY A 119 -0.37 -10.17 18.48
CA GLY A 119 -0.11 -10.22 19.92
C GLY A 119 0.62 -11.49 20.37
N GLY A 120 1.60 -11.96 19.59
CA GLY A 120 2.37 -13.17 19.87
C GLY A 120 1.71 -14.49 19.48
N ASN A 121 0.48 -14.49 18.95
CA ASN A 121 -0.25 -15.70 18.54
C ASN A 121 -0.47 -15.73 17.02
N THR A 122 -0.50 -16.92 16.42
CA THR A 122 -0.86 -17.05 14.99
C THR A 122 -2.32 -16.69 14.77
N ALA A 123 -2.65 -16.11 13.61
CA ALA A 123 -4.03 -15.79 13.23
C ALA A 123 -4.94 -17.03 13.30
N ARG A 124 -4.43 -18.20 12.89
CA ARG A 124 -5.13 -19.48 13.00
C ARG A 124 -5.51 -19.82 14.45
N ALA A 125 -4.58 -19.64 15.40
CA ALA A 125 -4.84 -19.91 16.82
C ALA A 125 -5.93 -18.98 17.40
N LEU A 126 -6.13 -17.82 16.79
CA LEU A 126 -7.16 -16.85 17.15
C LEU A 126 -8.47 -17.01 16.35
N GLY A 127 -8.61 -18.07 15.53
CA GLY A 127 -9.80 -18.33 14.72
C GLY A 127 -10.04 -17.30 13.62
N ARG A 128 -8.97 -16.71 13.08
CA ARG A 128 -9.01 -15.74 11.99
C ARG A 128 -8.77 -16.37 10.63
#